data_AF-A0A7S4UMZ6-F1
#
_entry.id   AF-A0A7S4UMZ6-F1
#
_cell.length_a   1.000
_cell.length_b   1.000
_cell.length_c   1.000
_cell.angle_alpha   90.00
_cell.angle_beta   90.00
_cell.angle_gamma   90.00
#
_symmetry.space_group_name_H-M   'P 1'
#
loop_
_entity.id
_entity.type
_entity.pdbx_description
1 polymer ?
#
loop_
_entity_poly.entity_id
_entity_poly.type
_entity_poly.pdbx_seq_one_letter_code
_entity_poly.pdbx_strand_id
1 'polypeptide(L)'
;LRRVATEKVGQVAQVATLTLKRNVPESSQMDTVDDRFIQSRGVSKYLSDKPEKIVVANTHLFYHPMADHIRAMQACAICRKIDQIRHQRSSSYPYPLVFCGDLNSNPLSGTVQLLVTRSLLPEHHECWKHLNDYVWEMGDNEYMIEHGYVGNDAILEEGAEPTYIEEAFSDAHQDVNSLNEESTA
;
A
#
# COMPACT_ATOMS: atom_id res chain seq x y z
N LEU A 1 16.83 8.21 11.06
CA LEU A 1 16.08 9.02 10.06
C LEU A 1 15.96 10.44 10.59
N ARG A 2 16.22 11.47 9.78
CA ARG A 2 15.94 12.88 10.14
C ARG A 2 14.73 13.32 9.33
N ARG A 3 13.68 13.81 10.01
CA ARG A 3 12.43 14.28 9.39
C ARG A 3 12.67 15.66 8.78
N VAL A 4 12.35 15.85 7.49
CA VAL A 4 12.64 17.11 6.79
C VAL A 4 11.39 17.88 6.39
N ALA A 5 10.27 17.20 6.10
CA ALA A 5 9.00 17.87 5.82
C ALA A 5 7.80 16.97 6.09
N THR A 6 6.66 17.56 6.43
CA THR A 6 5.35 16.88 6.52
C THR A 6 4.35 17.70 5.73
N GLU A 7 3.78 17.08 4.70
CA GLU A 7 2.66 17.66 3.95
C GLU A 7 1.43 16.81 4.25
N LYS A 8 0.38 17.44 4.79
CA LYS A 8 -0.94 16.81 4.90
C LYS A 8 -1.66 16.98 3.58
N VAL A 9 -2.09 15.87 2.99
CA VAL A 9 -2.92 15.87 1.78
C VAL A 9 -4.37 15.68 2.24
N GLY A 10 -4.95 16.75 2.80
CA GLY A 10 -6.29 16.70 3.39
C GLY A 10 -6.40 15.77 4.60
N GLN A 11 -7.60 15.23 4.85
CA GLN A 11 -7.86 14.25 5.92
C GLN A 11 -7.52 12.80 5.53
N VAL A 12 -7.36 12.51 4.24
CA VAL A 12 -7.32 11.13 3.74
C VAL A 12 -5.89 10.56 3.68
N ALA A 13 -4.86 11.41 3.50
CA ALA A 13 -3.47 10.95 3.43
C ALA A 13 -2.47 11.83 4.20
N GLN A 14 -1.54 11.15 4.85
CA GLN A 14 -0.39 11.75 5.55
C GLN A 14 0.88 11.42 4.78
N VAL A 15 1.66 12.44 4.42
CA VAL A 15 2.91 12.26 3.65
C VAL A 15 4.09 12.90 4.37
N ALA A 16 5.20 12.17 4.46
CA ALA A 16 6.45 12.63 5.02
C ALA A 16 7.61 12.34 4.07
N THR A 17 8.53 13.30 3.94
CA THR A 17 9.81 13.09 3.26
C THR A 17 10.90 12.93 4.30
N LEU A 18 11.57 11.78 4.28
CA LEU A 18 12.62 11.42 5.24
C LEU A 18 13.98 11.48 4.55
N THR A 19 14.97 12.08 5.21
CA THR A 19 16.36 12.04 4.77
C THR A 19 17.06 10.81 5.33
N LEU A 20 17.72 10.08 4.45
CA LEU A 20 18.47 8.88 4.75
C LEU A 20 19.87 9.26 5.26
N LYS A 21 20.27 8.71 6.40
CA LYS A 21 21.64 8.90 6.90
C LYS A 21 22.59 8.11 6.01
N ARG A 22 23.62 8.76 5.47
CA ARG A 22 24.76 8.07 4.87
C ARG A 22 25.68 7.64 6.01
N ASN A 23 25.90 6.33 6.17
CA ASN A 23 27.02 5.84 6.97
C ASN A 23 28.28 6.09 6.15
N VAL A 24 28.91 7.24 6.38
CA VAL A 24 30.30 7.41 6.00
C VAL A 24 31.10 6.70 7.10
N PRO A 25 31.90 5.66 6.79
CA PRO A 25 32.73 5.02 7.80
C PRO A 25 33.63 6.08 8.44
N GLU A 26 33.62 6.16 9.77
CA GLU A 26 34.56 6.95 10.57
C GLU A 26 35.97 6.34 10.45
N SER A 27 36.62 6.56 9.32
CA SER A 27 38.06 6.30 9.18
C SER A 27 38.66 7.31 8.22
N SER A 28 38.87 8.54 8.70
CA SER A 28 39.84 9.49 8.13
C SER A 28 40.05 10.69 9.06
N GLN A 29 40.45 10.42 10.30
CA GLN A 29 41.60 11.14 10.86
C GLN A 29 42.82 10.25 10.61
N MET A 30 43.32 10.26 9.38
CA MET A 30 44.68 9.82 9.07
C MET A 30 45.04 10.35 7.68
N ASP A 31 45.94 11.34 7.72
CA ASP A 31 46.91 11.77 6.72
C ASP A 31 46.76 11.25 5.29
N THR A 32 46.62 12.20 4.37
CA THR A 32 47.10 12.18 2.97
C THR A 32 47.53 10.81 2.41
N VAL A 33 46.58 9.94 2.06
CA VAL A 33 46.86 8.79 1.17
C VAL A 33 45.83 8.75 0.05
N ASP A 34 46.30 9.18 -1.12
CA ASP A 34 45.81 8.95 -2.48
C ASP A 34 44.28 8.73 -2.66
N ASP A 35 43.57 9.83 -2.97
CA ASP A 35 42.20 9.82 -3.53
C ASP A 35 42.02 8.86 -4.72
N ARG A 36 43.12 8.50 -5.39
CA ARG A 36 43.13 7.55 -6.51
C ARG A 36 42.88 6.10 -6.10
N PHE A 37 43.10 5.73 -4.83
CA PHE A 37 42.94 4.35 -4.38
C PHE A 37 41.47 3.97 -4.15
N ILE A 38 40.65 4.90 -3.62
CA ILE A 38 39.22 4.67 -3.35
C ILE A 38 38.38 4.59 -4.64
N GLN A 39 38.84 5.21 -5.73
CA GLN A 39 38.16 5.18 -7.03
C GLN A 39 38.29 3.82 -7.73
N SER A 40 39.24 2.97 -7.34
CA SER A 40 39.57 1.70 -8.02
C SER A 40 38.62 0.53 -7.71
N ARG A 41 37.82 0.59 -6.62
CA ARG A 41 36.97 -0.53 -6.18
C ARG A 41 35.47 -0.39 -6.44
N GLY A 42 35.02 0.60 -7.23
CA GLY A 42 33.59 0.77 -7.55
C GLY A 42 32.70 1.22 -6.38
N VAL A 43 33.22 1.25 -5.14
CA VAL A 43 32.51 1.65 -3.90
C VAL A 43 31.98 3.09 -4.00
N SER A 44 32.72 4.00 -4.64
CA SER A 44 32.32 5.42 -4.79
C SER A 44 31.04 5.59 -5.62
N LYS A 45 30.86 4.79 -6.69
CA LYS A 45 29.67 4.84 -7.56
C LYS A 45 28.41 4.31 -6.84
N TYR A 46 28.55 3.24 -6.06
CA TYR A 46 27.45 2.70 -5.25
C TYR A 46 27.00 3.63 -4.12
N LEU A 47 27.85 4.54 -3.66
CA LEU A 47 27.50 5.55 -2.66
C LEU A 47 26.88 6.80 -3.30
N SER A 48 27.24 7.15 -4.54
CA SER A 48 26.62 8.24 -5.30
C SER A 48 25.22 7.89 -5.83
N ASP A 49 24.95 6.61 -6.11
CA ASP A 49 23.67 6.15 -6.70
C ASP A 49 22.57 5.89 -5.65
N LYS A 50 22.87 6.01 -4.34
CA LYS A 50 21.87 5.81 -3.29
C LYS A 50 20.96 7.04 -3.14
N PRO A 51 19.63 6.84 -3.08
CA PRO A 51 18.70 7.94 -2.87
C PRO A 51 18.99 8.63 -1.52
N GLU A 52 18.99 9.96 -1.51
CA GLU A 52 19.20 10.75 -0.29
C GLU A 52 17.93 10.86 0.56
N LYS A 53 16.78 10.76 -0.09
CA LYS A 53 15.46 10.92 0.53
C LYS A 53 14.52 9.80 0.10
N ILE A 54 13.55 9.51 0.96
CA ILE A 54 12.43 8.62 0.69
C ILE A 54 11.13 9.32 1.08
N VAL A 55 10.08 9.12 0.29
CA VAL A 55 8.72 9.56 0.61
C VAL A 55 8.00 8.39 1.25
N VAL A 56 7.40 8.64 2.41
CA VAL A 56 6.53 7.69 3.09
C VAL A 56 5.14 8.31 3.16
N ALA A 57 4.15 7.58 2.66
CA ALA A 57 2.77 8.00 2.67
C ALA A 57 1.91 6.94 3.35
N ASN A 58 0.99 7.39 4.20
CA ASN A 58 0.02 6.56 4.90
C ASN A 58 -1.39 7.08 4.65
N THR A 59 -2.35 6.19 4.40
CA THR A 59 -3.74 6.54 4.09
C THR A 59 -4.72 5.69 4.91
N HIS A 60 -5.93 6.19 5.06
CA HIS A 60 -7.08 5.39 5.48
C HIS A 60 -8.25 5.78 4.58
N LEU A 61 -8.59 4.93 3.60
CA LEU A 61 -9.62 5.22 2.61
C LEU A 61 -11.03 5.00 3.18
N PHE A 62 -12.04 5.50 2.46
CA PHE A 62 -13.44 5.39 2.89
C PHE A 62 -13.88 3.93 3.06
N TYR A 63 -14.52 3.62 4.20
CA TYR A 63 -14.77 2.25 4.63
C TYR A 63 -15.95 1.57 3.94
N HIS A 64 -16.93 2.35 3.46
CA HIS A 64 -18.25 1.81 3.10
C HIS A 64 -18.17 0.75 2.00
N PRO A 65 -18.74 -0.44 2.17
CA PRO A 65 -18.49 -1.58 1.27
C PRO A 65 -18.92 -1.29 -0.19
N MET A 66 -20.05 -0.61 -0.39
CA MET A 66 -20.56 -0.23 -1.73
C MET A 66 -19.84 0.95 -2.40
N ALA A 67 -18.79 1.50 -1.77
CA ALA A 67 -18.17 2.75 -2.18
C ALA A 67 -16.80 2.57 -2.86
N ASP A 68 -16.65 1.54 -3.71
CA ASP A 68 -15.35 1.27 -4.36
C ASP A 68 -14.91 2.43 -5.29
N HIS A 69 -15.85 3.01 -6.03
CA HIS A 69 -15.63 4.22 -6.82
C HIS A 69 -15.08 5.40 -5.98
N ILE A 70 -15.57 5.62 -4.76
CA ILE A 70 -15.08 6.68 -3.87
C ILE A 70 -13.63 6.39 -3.48
N ARG A 71 -13.32 5.16 -3.08
CA ARG A 71 -11.94 4.76 -2.72
C ARG A 71 -10.99 4.89 -3.91
N ALA A 72 -11.41 4.50 -5.10
CA ALA A 72 -10.61 4.63 -6.33
C ALA A 72 -10.30 6.10 -6.65
N MET A 73 -11.29 6.99 -6.52
CA MET A 73 -11.10 8.43 -6.69
C MET A 73 -10.15 9.01 -5.63
N GLN A 74 -10.30 8.62 -4.36
CA GLN A 74 -9.39 9.03 -3.29
C GLN A 74 -7.96 8.58 -3.57
N ALA A 75 -7.75 7.32 -3.92
CA ALA A 75 -6.44 6.78 -4.27
C ALA A 75 -5.81 7.51 -5.45
N CYS A 76 -6.59 7.82 -6.50
CA CYS A 76 -6.11 8.60 -7.64
C CYS A 76 -5.62 10.00 -7.22
N ALA A 77 -6.41 10.72 -6.41
CA ALA A 77 -6.02 12.04 -5.89
C ALA A 77 -4.73 11.96 -5.04
N ILE A 78 -4.62 10.95 -4.18
CA ILE A 78 -3.44 10.72 -3.34
C ILE A 78 -2.21 10.42 -4.20
N CYS A 79 -2.32 9.52 -5.17
CA CYS A 79 -1.22 9.18 -6.09
C CYS A 79 -0.71 10.41 -6.84
N ARG A 80 -1.62 11.25 -7.37
CA ARG A 80 -1.24 12.50 -8.06
C ARG A 80 -0.49 13.45 -7.14
N LYS A 81 -0.93 13.60 -5.89
CA LYS A 81 -0.25 14.49 -4.93
C LYS A 81 1.09 13.94 -4.47
N ILE A 82 1.19 12.65 -4.20
CA ILE A 82 2.46 11.98 -3.89
C ILE A 82 3.44 12.14 -5.05
N ASP A 83 2.97 11.99 -6.29
CA ASP A 83 3.81 12.15 -7.47
C ASP A 83 4.42 13.56 -7.57
N GLN A 84 3.63 14.60 -7.27
CA GLN A 84 4.14 15.98 -7.17
C GLN A 84 5.21 16.15 -6.07
N ILE A 85 5.01 15.53 -4.91
CA ILE A 85 5.98 15.57 -3.79
C ILE A 85 7.28 14.86 -4.17
N ARG A 86 7.18 13.73 -4.87
CA ARG A 86 8.33 12.92 -5.28
C ARG A 86 9.20 13.60 -6.35
N HIS A 87 8.62 14.47 -7.17
CA HIS A 87 9.30 15.20 -8.25
C HIS A 87 9.79 16.61 -7.86
N GLN A 88 9.92 16.92 -6.56
CA GLN A 88 10.38 18.25 -6.13
C GLN A 88 11.80 18.60 -6.64
N ARG A 89 11.97 19.90 -6.93
CA ARG A 89 12.83 20.58 -7.93
C ARG A 89 14.32 20.24 -8.10
N SER A 90 14.92 19.31 -7.35
CA SER A 90 16.40 19.16 -7.33
C SER A 90 16.93 17.75 -7.60
N SER A 91 16.10 16.75 -7.92
CA SER A 91 16.58 15.42 -8.29
C SER A 91 16.25 15.07 -9.74
N SER A 92 17.20 14.42 -10.43
CA SER A 92 17.00 13.90 -11.79
C SER A 92 15.96 12.78 -11.87
N TYR A 93 15.63 12.17 -10.72
CA TYR A 93 14.68 11.07 -10.59
C TYR A 93 13.76 11.29 -9.39
N PRO A 94 12.49 10.81 -9.45
CA PRO A 94 11.58 10.90 -8.32
C PRO A 94 12.12 10.12 -7.12
N TYR A 95 11.95 10.66 -5.91
CA TYR A 95 12.33 9.94 -4.70
C TYR A 95 11.58 8.60 -4.58
N PRO A 96 12.20 7.54 -4.03
CA PRO A 96 11.51 6.29 -3.72
C PRO A 96 10.29 6.52 -2.83
N LEU A 97 9.30 5.65 -2.95
CA LEU A 97 8.02 5.74 -2.22
C LEU A 97 7.77 4.46 -1.42
N VAL A 98 7.37 4.63 -0.17
CA VAL A 98 6.67 3.62 0.61
C VAL A 98 5.24 4.12 0.79
N PHE A 99 4.28 3.37 0.26
CA PHE A 99 2.85 3.69 0.40
C PHE A 99 2.17 2.61 1.22
N CYS A 100 1.60 3.01 2.35
CA CYS A 100 0.97 2.13 3.32
C CYS A 100 -0.43 2.66 3.67
N GLY A 101 -1.21 1.83 4.36
CA GLY A 101 -2.47 2.26 4.92
C GLY A 101 -3.54 1.19 4.88
N ASP A 102 -4.69 1.54 5.46
CA ASP A 102 -5.91 0.79 5.29
C ASP A 102 -6.64 1.31 4.04
N LEU A 103 -6.71 0.47 3.02
CA LEU A 103 -7.37 0.82 1.77
C LEU A 103 -8.88 0.53 1.81
N ASN A 104 -9.38 -0.18 2.82
CA ASN A 104 -10.75 -0.72 2.85
C ASN A 104 -11.14 -1.39 1.52
N SER A 105 -10.20 -2.11 0.92
CA SER A 105 -10.26 -2.61 -0.45
C SER A 105 -9.67 -4.01 -0.54
N ASN A 106 -10.36 -4.91 -1.26
CA ASN A 106 -9.83 -6.24 -1.55
C ASN A 106 -8.82 -6.20 -2.72
N PRO A 107 -8.03 -7.26 -2.94
CA PRO A 107 -7.00 -7.30 -4.00
C PRO A 107 -7.52 -7.12 -5.44
N LEU A 108 -8.81 -7.39 -5.69
CA LEU A 108 -9.45 -7.28 -7.01
C LEU A 108 -10.19 -5.95 -7.22
N SER A 109 -10.21 -5.08 -6.21
CA SER A 109 -10.87 -3.77 -6.27
C SER A 109 -10.23 -2.83 -7.31
N GLY A 110 -11.01 -1.85 -7.77
CA GLY A 110 -10.49 -0.81 -8.67
C GLY A 110 -9.36 0.01 -8.03
N THR A 111 -9.43 0.19 -6.71
CA THR A 111 -8.39 0.88 -5.93
C THR A 111 -7.04 0.16 -6.01
N VAL A 112 -6.99 -1.14 -5.73
CA VAL A 112 -5.73 -1.91 -5.75
C VAL A 112 -5.19 -2.00 -7.18
N GLN A 113 -6.07 -2.21 -8.16
CA GLN A 113 -5.66 -2.23 -9.55
C GLN A 113 -5.04 -0.91 -10.00
N LEU A 114 -5.62 0.24 -9.62
CA LEU A 114 -5.05 1.55 -9.91
C LEU A 114 -3.63 1.67 -9.33
N LEU A 115 -3.41 1.21 -8.10
CA LEU A 115 -2.11 1.30 -7.44
C LEU A 115 -1.04 0.41 -8.10
N VAL A 116 -1.41 -0.80 -8.52
CA VAL A 116 -0.48 -1.77 -9.10
C VAL A 116 -0.21 -1.47 -10.58
N THR A 117 -1.25 -1.18 -11.35
CA THR A 117 -1.16 -1.08 -12.82
C THR A 117 -1.06 0.35 -13.32
N ARG A 118 -1.29 1.35 -12.45
CA ARG A 118 -1.40 2.79 -12.80
C ARG A 118 -2.52 3.12 -13.77
N SER A 119 -3.48 2.21 -13.92
CA SER A 119 -4.63 2.37 -14.80
C SER A 119 -5.87 1.84 -14.11
N LEU A 120 -7.01 2.47 -14.37
CA LEU A 120 -8.31 1.96 -14.00
C LEU A 120 -9.23 2.23 -15.19
N LEU A 121 -9.64 1.15 -15.84
CA LEU A 121 -10.42 1.22 -17.06
C LEU A 121 -11.93 1.39 -16.74
N PRO A 122 -12.72 2.00 -17.65
CA PRO A 122 -14.18 2.06 -17.52
C PRO A 122 -14.82 0.67 -17.40
N GLU A 123 -14.20 -0.36 -17.98
CA GLU A 123 -14.69 -1.74 -17.98
C GLU A 123 -14.55 -2.45 -16.61
N HIS A 124 -13.96 -1.80 -15.59
CA HIS A 124 -13.97 -2.30 -14.21
C HIS A 124 -15.36 -2.12 -13.58
N HIS A 125 -16.31 -2.89 -14.08
CA HIS A 125 -17.73 -2.76 -13.82
C HIS A 125 -18.05 -2.74 -12.32
N GLU A 126 -17.37 -3.57 -11.52
CA GLU A 126 -17.58 -3.61 -10.07
C GLU A 126 -17.15 -2.33 -9.35
N CYS A 127 -16.05 -1.68 -9.78
CA CYS A 127 -15.59 -0.43 -9.19
C CYS A 127 -16.63 0.68 -9.37
N TRP A 128 -17.22 0.75 -10.57
CA TRP A 128 -18.12 1.81 -10.99
C TRP A 128 -19.60 1.49 -10.77
N LYS A 129 -19.91 0.27 -10.30
CA LYS A 129 -21.27 -0.26 -10.13
C LYS A 129 -22.21 0.73 -9.44
N HIS A 130 -21.73 1.36 -8.36
CA HIS A 130 -22.53 2.26 -7.54
C HIS A 130 -22.26 3.76 -7.78
N LEU A 131 -21.57 4.12 -8.85
CA LEU A 131 -21.09 5.50 -9.06
C LEU A 131 -22.23 6.53 -9.14
N ASN A 132 -23.38 6.16 -9.71
CA ASN A 132 -24.48 7.10 -9.98
C ASN A 132 -25.67 6.97 -9.02
N ASP A 133 -25.72 5.88 -8.24
CA ASP A 133 -26.86 5.54 -7.38
C ASP A 133 -26.46 5.37 -5.91
N TYR A 134 -25.17 5.47 -5.56
CA TYR A 134 -24.71 5.36 -4.18
C TYR A 134 -25.49 6.27 -3.23
N VAL A 135 -26.06 5.64 -2.19
CA VAL A 135 -26.61 6.31 -1.01
C VAL A 135 -26.01 5.72 0.25
N TRP A 136 -26.04 6.47 1.34
CA TRP A 136 -25.38 6.08 2.59
C TRP A 136 -25.98 4.81 3.20
N GLU A 137 -27.28 4.62 3.00
CA GLU A 137 -28.10 3.52 3.53
C GLU A 137 -27.79 2.16 2.85
N MET A 138 -27.07 2.15 1.73
CA MET A 138 -26.63 0.91 1.07
C MET A 138 -25.64 0.08 1.92
N GLY A 139 -25.22 0.57 3.08
CA GLY A 139 -24.36 -0.14 4.02
C GLY A 139 -25.09 -0.68 5.23
N ASP A 140 -26.40 -0.43 5.35
CA ASP A 140 -27.19 -0.92 6.48
C ASP A 140 -27.35 -2.44 6.38
N ASN A 141 -27.39 -3.12 7.54
CA ASN A 141 -27.43 -4.58 7.60
C ASN A 141 -28.56 -5.18 6.75
N GLU A 142 -29.73 -4.56 6.73
CA GLU A 142 -30.88 -5.02 5.94
C GLU A 142 -30.57 -5.01 4.44
N TYR A 143 -30.04 -3.90 3.92
CA TYR A 143 -29.62 -3.79 2.51
C TYR A 143 -28.52 -4.79 2.18
N MET A 144 -27.53 -4.90 3.06
CA MET A 144 -26.40 -5.81 2.89
C MET A 144 -26.89 -7.27 2.82
N ILE A 145 -27.79 -7.69 3.70
CA ILE A 145 -28.40 -9.02 3.70
C ILE A 145 -29.23 -9.24 2.42
N GLU A 146 -30.09 -8.28 2.05
CA GLU A 146 -30.94 -8.36 0.86
C GLU A 146 -30.11 -8.54 -0.43
N HIS A 147 -28.91 -7.94 -0.47
CA HIS A 147 -28.02 -7.97 -1.63
C HIS A 147 -26.89 -9.00 -1.51
N GLY A 148 -26.99 -9.95 -0.57
CA GLY A 148 -26.10 -11.10 -0.46
C GLY A 148 -24.73 -10.81 0.17
N TYR A 149 -24.58 -9.68 0.85
CA TYR A 149 -23.40 -9.36 1.65
C TYR A 149 -23.56 -9.88 3.06
N VAL A 150 -22.74 -10.88 3.41
CA VAL A 150 -22.69 -11.47 4.74
C VAL A 150 -21.65 -10.70 5.57
N GLY A 151 -22.13 -9.90 6.53
CA GLY A 151 -21.25 -9.29 7.53
C GLY A 151 -20.67 -10.32 8.51
N ASN A 152 -19.70 -9.93 9.34
CA ASN A 152 -19.17 -10.80 10.40
C ASN A 152 -20.25 -11.23 11.43
N ASP A 153 -21.36 -10.50 11.49
CA ASP A 153 -22.51 -10.79 12.36
C ASP A 153 -23.61 -11.58 11.61
N ALA A 154 -23.22 -12.42 10.65
CA ALA A 154 -24.12 -13.28 9.90
C ALA A 154 -25.03 -14.06 10.87
N ILE A 155 -26.33 -13.76 10.77
CA ILE A 155 -27.49 -14.38 11.43
C ILE A 155 -27.13 -15.71 12.09
N LEU A 156 -26.81 -15.64 13.37
CA LEU A 156 -26.99 -16.76 14.27
C LEU A 156 -28.51 -17.00 14.33
N GLU A 157 -28.95 -18.26 14.14
CA GLU A 157 -30.32 -18.64 14.52
C GLU A 157 -30.63 -18.05 15.91
N GLU A 158 -31.86 -17.61 16.20
CA GLU A 158 -32.22 -17.08 17.52
C GLU A 158 -31.74 -18.05 18.62
N GLY A 159 -30.63 -17.70 19.29
CA GLY A 159 -30.00 -18.51 20.33
C GLY A 159 -28.71 -19.26 19.98
N ALA A 160 -28.19 -19.18 18.75
CA ALA A 160 -26.84 -19.67 18.46
C ALA A 160 -25.80 -18.66 18.94
N GLU A 161 -24.80 -19.08 19.73
CA GLU A 161 -23.64 -18.24 20.04
C GLU A 161 -22.63 -18.32 18.87
N PRO A 162 -21.95 -17.22 18.52
CA PRO A 162 -20.92 -17.26 17.50
C PRO A 162 -19.81 -18.20 17.97
N THR A 163 -19.71 -19.36 17.33
CA THR A 163 -18.63 -20.30 17.61
C THR A 163 -17.40 -19.79 16.89
N TYR A 164 -16.48 -19.20 17.65
CA TYR A 164 -15.16 -18.88 17.12
C TYR A 164 -14.43 -20.19 16.83
N ILE A 165 -14.30 -20.52 15.54
CA ILE A 165 -13.45 -21.61 15.11
C ILE A 165 -12.03 -21.05 15.12
N GLU A 166 -11.24 -21.40 16.13
CA GLU A 166 -9.79 -21.23 16.04
C GLU A 166 -9.29 -22.15 14.91
N GLU A 167 -9.20 -21.61 13.70
CA GLU A 167 -8.37 -22.21 12.68
C GLU A 167 -6.93 -22.14 13.19
N ALA A 168 -6.46 -23.26 13.73
CA ALA A 168 -5.06 -23.40 14.10
C ALA A 168 -4.23 -23.05 12.86
N PHE A 169 -3.42 -22.00 12.97
CA PHE A 169 -2.57 -21.54 11.89
C PHE A 169 -1.64 -22.70 11.48
N SER A 170 -2.00 -23.36 10.38
CA SER A 170 -1.21 -24.41 9.76
C SER A 170 -0.09 -23.73 9.00
N ASP A 171 1.14 -23.91 9.47
CA ASP A 171 2.32 -23.45 8.74
C ASP A 171 2.32 -24.10 7.36
N ALA A 172 2.57 -23.34 6.29
CA ALA A 172 2.53 -23.82 4.90
C ALA A 172 3.46 -25.02 4.64
N HIS A 173 4.43 -25.26 5.55
CA HIS A 173 5.31 -26.42 5.53
C HIS A 173 4.70 -27.72 6.10
N GLN A 174 3.56 -27.67 6.77
CA GLN A 174 2.91 -28.85 7.38
C GLN A 174 1.99 -29.60 6.41
N ASP A 175 1.64 -29.00 5.27
CA ASP A 175 0.79 -29.61 4.26
C ASP A 175 1.60 -30.28 3.13
N VAL A 176 2.43 -31.25 3.53
CA VAL A 176 3.22 -32.07 2.58
C VAL A 176 2.35 -33.06 1.79
N ASN A 177 1.09 -33.27 2.19
CA ASN A 177 0.18 -34.19 1.54
C ASN A 177 -0.58 -33.54 0.38
N SER A 178 -0.89 -32.24 0.45
CA SER A 178 -1.49 -31.50 -0.69
C SER A 178 -0.57 -31.39 -1.92
N LEU A 179 0.72 -31.70 -1.80
CA LEU A 179 1.68 -31.71 -2.92
C LEU A 179 1.71 -33.03 -3.70
N ASN A 180 1.08 -34.10 -3.21
CA ASN A 180 1.19 -35.44 -3.80
C ASN A 180 -0.05 -35.91 -4.57
N GLU A 181 -1.14 -35.14 -4.60
CA GLU A 181 -2.39 -35.55 -5.28
C GLU A 181 -2.48 -35.18 -6.77
N GLU A 182 -1.48 -34.48 -7.35
CA GLU A 182 -1.42 -34.20 -8.80
C GLU A 182 -0.42 -35.08 -9.57
N SER A 183 -0.26 -36.36 -9.21
CA SER A 183 0.58 -37.30 -10.01
C SER A 183 -0.07 -38.66 -10.26
N THR A 184 -1.38 -38.72 -10.42
CA THR A 184 -2.03 -39.85 -11.11
C THR A 184 -3.11 -39.36 -12.06
N ALA A 185 -2.69 -38.99 -13.27
CA ALA A 185 -3.45 -39.11 -14.51
C ALA A 185 -2.46 -39.28 -15.67
#